data_AF-A0A1Y1MB91-F1
#
_entry.id   AF-A0A1Y1MB91-F1
#
_cell.length_a   1.000
_cell.length_b   1.000
_cell.length_c   1.000
_cell.angle_alpha   90.00
_cell.angle_beta   90.00
_cell.angle_gamma   90.00
#
_symmetry.space_group_name_H-M   'P 1'
#
loop_
_entity.id
_entity.type
_entity.pdbx_description
1 polymer ?
#
loop_
_entity_poly.entity_id
_entity_poly.type
_entity_poly.pdbx_seq_one_letter_code
_entity_poly.pdbx_strand_id
1 'polypeptide(L)'
;VEERHRHRYEVNPEYIEDLENAGLSVTSLDDQGVRVETIELKDHPFFVGLQAHPEFTSKVLSPSPALLGFVAASAGCFSEISKTAPKKELLVNGASDASF
;
A
#
# COMPACT_ATOMS: atom_id res chain seq x y z
N VAL A 1 -2.19 -3.68 10.02
CA VAL A 1 -3.56 -3.76 9.42
C VAL A 1 -3.81 -5.23 9.20
N GLU A 2 -5.03 -5.76 9.39
CA GLU A 2 -5.28 -7.20 9.21
C GLU A 2 -6.04 -7.41 7.90
N GLU A 3 -5.35 -8.00 6.91
CA GLU A 3 -5.91 -8.28 5.59
C GLU A 3 -5.87 -9.79 5.30
N ARG A 4 -6.62 -10.23 4.28
CA ARG A 4 -6.65 -11.65 3.89
C ARG A 4 -5.70 -11.91 2.73
N HIS A 5 -4.91 -12.97 2.84
CA HIS A 5 -3.93 -13.36 1.83
C HIS A 5 -4.28 -14.73 1.24
N ARG A 6 -4.15 -14.88 -0.08
CA ARG A 6 -4.37 -16.16 -0.76
C ARG A 6 -3.46 -16.29 -1.98
N HIS A 7 -2.16 -16.27 -1.74
CA HIS A 7 -1.11 -16.48 -2.75
C HIS A 7 -0.14 -17.57 -2.30
N ARG A 8 0.73 -18.00 -3.22
CA ARG A 8 1.79 -19.01 -2.97
C ARG A 8 3.19 -18.51 -3.25
N TYR A 9 3.30 -17.38 -3.93
CA TYR A 9 4.56 -16.82 -4.39
C TYR A 9 4.81 -15.50 -3.69
N GLU A 10 6.09 -15.25 -3.47
CA GLU A 10 6.64 -14.08 -2.80
C GLU A 10 7.71 -13.47 -3.71
N VAL A 11 8.01 -12.19 -3.50
CA VAL A 11 9.16 -11.54 -4.13
C VAL A 11 10.44 -12.17 -3.55
N ASN A 12 11.41 -12.50 -4.40
CA ASN A 12 12.72 -12.92 -3.93
C ASN A 12 13.47 -11.69 -3.37
N PRO A 13 13.89 -11.69 -2.09
CA PRO A 13 14.58 -10.56 -1.46
C PRO A 13 15.82 -10.07 -2.21
N GLU A 14 16.51 -10.96 -2.93
CA GLU A 14 17.71 -10.62 -3.70
C GLU A 14 17.46 -9.58 -4.80
N TYR A 15 16.22 -9.46 -5.29
CA TYR A 15 15.85 -8.51 -6.35
C TYR A 15 15.23 -7.21 -5.83
N ILE A 16 15.05 -7.04 -4.51
CA ILE A 16 14.38 -5.85 -3.97
C ILE A 16 15.17 -4.59 -4.32
N GLU A 17 16.49 -4.60 -4.12
CA GLU A 17 17.34 -3.45 -4.41
C GLU A 17 17.29 -3.07 -5.91
N ASP A 18 17.30 -4.06 -6.80
CA ASP A 18 17.16 -3.83 -8.24
C ASP A 18 15.82 -3.19 -8.61
N LEU A 19 14.73 -3.64 -7.97
CA LEU A 19 13.38 -3.09 -8.18
C LEU A 19 13.27 -1.65 -7.67
N GLU A 20 13.83 -1.36 -6.50
CA GLU A 20 13.86 -0.01 -5.92
C GLU A 20 14.67 0.95 -6.77
N ASN A 21 15.84 0.52 -7.25
CA ASN A 21 16.68 1.29 -8.17
C ASN A 21 16.00 1.55 -9.52
N ALA A 22 15.10 0.65 -9.95
CA ALA A 22 14.26 0.84 -11.14
C ALA A 22 13.05 1.75 -10.90
N GLY A 23 12.83 2.24 -9.68
CA GLY A 23 11.78 3.19 -9.31
C GLY A 23 10.55 2.59 -8.61
N LEU A 24 10.51 1.25 -8.45
CA LEU A 24 9.44 0.56 -7.74
C LEU A 24 9.77 0.51 -6.24
N SER A 25 9.07 1.29 -5.43
CA SER A 25 9.32 1.37 -3.99
C SER A 25 8.57 0.30 -3.23
N VAL A 26 9.25 -0.42 -2.34
CA VAL A 26 8.60 -1.31 -1.38
C VAL A 26 8.12 -0.48 -0.20
N THR A 27 6.81 -0.42 0.03
CA THR A 27 6.22 0.45 1.06
C THR A 27 5.75 -0.29 2.30
N SER A 28 5.52 -1.61 2.20
CA SER A 28 5.26 -2.44 3.37
C SER A 28 5.84 -3.85 3.24
N LEU A 29 6.30 -4.36 4.38
CA LEU A 29 6.77 -5.72 4.56
C LEU A 29 5.86 -6.45 5.57
N ASP A 30 5.91 -7.78 5.57
CA ASP A 30 5.24 -8.61 6.57
C ASP A 30 5.79 -8.37 7.99
N ASP A 31 5.16 -8.96 9.01
CA ASP A 31 5.54 -8.81 10.42
C ASP A 31 6.99 -9.26 10.73
N GLN A 32 7.60 -10.05 9.84
CA GLN A 32 8.99 -10.51 9.96
C GLN A 32 9.98 -9.62 9.19
N GLY A 33 9.49 -8.67 8.38
CA GLY A 33 10.31 -7.78 7.56
C GLY A 33 10.97 -8.49 6.38
N VAL A 34 10.43 -9.62 5.93
CA VAL A 34 11.05 -10.45 4.89
C VAL A 34 10.25 -10.41 3.59
N ARG A 35 8.92 -10.39 3.68
CA ARG A 35 8.04 -10.50 2.50
C ARG A 35 7.47 -9.15 2.14
N VAL A 36 7.53 -8.83 0.85
CA VAL A 36 6.94 -7.61 0.29
C VAL A 36 5.43 -7.74 0.23
N GLU A 37 4.72 -6.87 0.93
CA GLU A 37 3.25 -6.85 0.95
C GLU A 37 2.66 -5.78 0.03
N THR A 38 3.30 -4.60 -0.02
CA THR A 38 2.84 -3.45 -0.83
C THR A 38 4.00 -2.80 -1.57
N ILE A 39 3.73 -2.42 -2.82
CA ILE A 39 4.64 -1.69 -3.70
C ILE A 39 3.96 -0.46 -4.30
N GLU A 40 4.74 0.57 -4.57
CA GLU A 40 4.31 1.79 -5.24
C GLU A 40 5.30 2.19 -6.33
N LEU A 41 4.81 2.83 -7.39
CA LEU A 41 5.68 3.35 -8.44
C LEU A 41 5.80 4.86 -8.31
N LYS A 42 7.04 5.34 -8.14
CA LYS A 42 7.33 6.77 -8.10
C LYS A 42 6.92 7.41 -9.44
N ASP A 43 6.41 8.64 -9.37
CA ASP A 43 6.00 9.45 -10.53
C ASP A 43 4.79 8.93 -11.34
N HIS A 44 4.00 8.00 -10.79
CA HIS A 44 2.71 7.61 -11.36
C HIS A 44 1.54 8.22 -10.56
N PRO A 45 0.48 8.77 -11.21
CA PRO A 45 -0.61 9.46 -10.50
C PRO A 45 -1.35 8.59 -9.47
N PHE A 46 -1.40 7.28 -9.72
CA PHE A 46 -1.85 6.28 -8.75
C PHE A 46 -1.34 4.90 -9.18
N PHE A 47 -0.35 4.34 -8.48
CA PHE A 47 0.13 2.98 -8.69
C PHE A 47 0.38 2.32 -7.35
N VAL A 48 -0.45 1.35 -6.99
CA VAL A 48 -0.34 0.57 -5.76
C VAL A 48 -0.51 -0.89 -6.12
N GLY A 49 0.49 -1.71 -5.78
CA GLY A 49 0.41 -3.16 -5.86
C GLY A 49 0.27 -3.75 -4.47
N LEU A 50 -0.75 -4.58 -4.27
CA LEU A 50 -1.02 -5.27 -3.00
C LEU A 50 -0.95 -6.77 -3.19
N GLN A 51 -0.32 -7.46 -2.24
CA GLN A 51 -0.35 -8.91 -2.19
C GLN A 51 -1.63 -9.45 -1.53
N ALA A 52 -2.22 -8.66 -0.63
CA ALA A 52 -3.45 -8.96 0.06
C ALA A 52 -4.71 -8.80 -0.83
N HIS A 53 -5.85 -9.26 -0.32
CA HIS A 53 -7.17 -9.14 -0.94
C HIS A 53 -8.04 -8.07 -0.25
N PRO A 54 -7.88 -6.78 -0.60
CA PRO A 54 -8.63 -5.67 0.02
C PRO A 54 -10.15 -5.78 -0.19
N GLU A 55 -10.61 -6.55 -1.17
CA GLU A 55 -12.03 -6.78 -1.46
C GLU A 55 -12.76 -7.52 -0.33
N PHE A 56 -12.05 -8.30 0.49
CA PHE A 56 -12.68 -9.07 1.57
C PHE A 56 -12.86 -8.28 2.86
N THR A 57 -12.11 -7.19 3.04
CA THR A 57 -12.13 -6.35 4.24
C THR A 57 -12.84 -5.02 4.01
N SER A 58 -12.99 -4.59 2.76
CA SER A 58 -13.71 -3.39 2.36
C SER A 58 -15.19 -3.43 2.75
N LYS A 59 -15.70 -2.33 3.31
CA LYS A 59 -17.11 -2.18 3.75
C LYS A 59 -17.70 -0.88 3.19
N VAL A 60 -19.03 -0.82 3.08
CA VAL A 60 -19.74 0.37 2.57
C VAL A 60 -19.37 1.65 3.32
N LEU A 61 -19.36 1.61 4.66
CA LEU A 61 -19.04 2.77 5.51
C LEU A 61 -17.54 2.89 5.83
N SER A 62 -16.73 1.93 5.40
CA SER A 62 -15.29 1.88 5.67
C SER A 62 -14.61 1.16 4.50
N PRO A 63 -14.55 1.82 3.32
CA PRO A 63 -13.98 1.21 2.13
C PRO A 63 -12.48 0.98 2.34
N SER A 64 -11.94 -0.05 1.68
CA SER A 64 -10.49 -0.24 1.65
C SER A 64 -9.83 1.02 1.05
N PRO A 65 -8.78 1.58 1.69
CA PRO A 65 -8.09 2.76 1.19
C PRO A 65 -7.55 2.59 -0.24
N ALA A 66 -7.04 1.40 -0.58
CA ALA A 66 -6.51 1.13 -1.92
C ALA A 66 -7.61 1.16 -3.00
N LEU A 67 -8.78 0.56 -2.71
CA LEU A 67 -9.91 0.58 -3.64
C LEU A 67 -10.51 1.99 -3.77
N LEU A 68 -10.68 2.71 -2.66
CA LEU A 68 -11.17 4.09 -2.69
C LEU A 68 -10.19 5.01 -3.45
N GLY A 69 -8.89 4.86 -3.18
CA GLY A 69 -7.84 5.60 -3.86
C GLY A 69 -7.85 5.36 -5.38
N PHE A 70 -7.99 4.10 -5.80
CA PHE A 70 -8.08 3.75 -7.22
C PHE A 70 -9.27 4.41 -7.93
N VAL A 71 -10.45 4.37 -7.31
CA VAL A 71 -11.65 5.00 -7.87
C VAL A 71 -11.51 6.52 -7.90
N ALA A 72 -11.00 7.13 -6.82
CA ALA A 72 -10.80 8.58 -6.75
C ALA A 72 -9.77 9.07 -7.77
N ALA A 73 -8.69 8.31 -8.00
CA ALA A 73 -7.70 8.60 -9.03
C ALA A 73 -8.32 8.51 -10.43
N SER A 74 -9.11 7.47 -10.68
CA SER A 74 -9.84 7.30 -11.94
C SER A 74 -10.85 8.44 -12.19
N ALA A 75 -11.45 8.97 -11.13
CA ALA A 75 -12.40 10.09 -11.19
C ALA A 75 -11.73 11.48 -11.19
N GLY A 76 -10.40 11.57 -11.04
CA GLY A 76 -9.67 12.84 -11.00
C GLY A 76 -9.80 13.62 -9.67
N CYS A 77 -10.41 13.03 -8.64
CA CYS A 77 -10.63 13.66 -7.33
C CYS A 77 -9.74 13.08 -6.21
N PHE A 78 -8.72 12.29 -6.56
CA PHE A 78 -7.80 11.68 -5.58
C PHE A 78 -7.20 12.69 -4.61
N SER A 79 -6.77 13.86 -5.11
CA SER A 79 -6.17 14.92 -4.28
C SER A 79 -7.11 15.53 -3.24
N GLU A 80 -8.42 15.39 -3.43
CA GLU A 80 -9.45 15.86 -2.49
C GLU A 80 -9.74 14.77 -1.47
N ILE A 81 -9.94 13.53 -1.94
CA ILE A 81 -10.23 12.38 -1.11
C ILE A 81 -9.08 12.07 -0.16
N SER A 82 -7.82 12.14 -0.64
CA SER A 82 -6.64 11.85 0.18
C SER A 82 -6.49 12.79 1.38
N LYS A 83 -6.95 14.04 1.27
CA LYS A 83 -6.94 15.03 2.37
C LYS A 83 -8.00 14.76 3.44
N THR A 84 -9.09 14.09 3.07
CA THR A 84 -10.21 13.77 3.96
C THR A 84 -10.07 12.43 4.65
N ALA A 85 -9.16 11.58 4.18
CA ALA A 85 -8.92 10.27 4.78
C ALA A 85 -8.46 10.45 6.24
N PRO A 86 -9.08 9.73 7.20
CA PRO A 86 -8.67 9.81 8.60
C PRO A 86 -7.23 9.32 8.72
N LYS A 87 -6.34 10.13 9.30
CA LYS A 87 -5.01 9.66 9.72
C LYS A 87 -5.22 8.59 10.77
N LYS A 88 -4.95 7.34 10.43
CA LYS A 88 -4.85 6.29 11.44
C LYS A 88 -3.61 6.60 12.27
N GLU A 89 -3.79 6.94 13.54
CA GLU A 89 -2.69 7.06 14.50
C GLU A 89 -1.97 5.71 14.53
N LEU A 90 -0.82 5.66 13.86
CA LEU A 90 0.15 4.59 13.98
C LEU A 90 0.71 4.69 15.40
N LEU A 91 0.28 3.80 16.30
CA LEU A 91 1.02 3.54 17.53
C LEU A 91 2.35 2.87 17.14
N VAL A 92 3.31 3.67 16.72
CA VAL A 92 4.68 3.22 16.40
C VAL A 92 5.55 3.41 17.64
N ASN A 93 5.83 2.28 18.29
CA ASN A 93 7.11 2.13 18.98
C ASN A 93 8.15 1.73 17.93
N GLY A 94 8.86 2.70 17.36
CA GLY A 94 10.08 2.43 16.58
C GLY A 94 10.15 3.02 15.18
N ALA A 95 10.69 4.24 15.12
CA ALA A 95 11.58 4.79 14.08
C ALA A 95 11.12 5.01 12.62
N SER A 96 11.37 6.28 12.23
CA SER A 96 11.66 6.91 10.92
C SER A 96 10.52 7.15 9.91
N ASP A 97 10.31 8.45 9.73
CA ASP A 97 9.64 9.21 8.66
C ASP A 97 9.38 8.46 7.34
N ALA A 98 8.11 8.22 7.06
CA ALA A 98 7.58 8.14 5.71
C ALA A 98 6.50 9.22 5.57
N SER A 99 6.72 10.15 4.63
CA SER A 99 5.81 11.27 4.34
C SER A 99 4.57 10.76 3.62
N PHE A 100 3.42 11.33 4.00
CA PHE A 100 2.08 11.09 3.44
C PHE A 100 1.99 11.34 1.94
#